data_AF-A0A836SHT7-F1
#
_entry.id   AF-A0A836SHT7-F1
#
_cell.length_a   1.000
_cell.length_b   1.000
_cell.length_c   1.000
_cell.angle_alpha   90.00
_cell.angle_beta   90.00
_cell.angle_gamma   90.00
#
_symmetry.space_group_name_H-M   'P 1'
#
loop_
_entity.id
_entity.type
_entity.pdbx_description
1 polymer ?
#
loop_
_entity_poly.entity_id
_entity_poly.type
_entity_poly.pdbx_seq_one_letter_code
_entity_poly.pdbx_strand_id
1 'polypeptide(L)'
;MPKFFLFLACYIYMGLISYVSAQETVQTYGPIQSGDMLWNIAAKVSPPSVSRHQAILALHKANPQAFGVSCNMNSLRIGETLRIPSLSEIQALSRADAIKEFNRQTKEWQARRDNPIVCPEIEAPETPNETAEQPSSETPMKKASTSIVSATAATGLPSHVAEQTTSVSDSDKSVNDNLSNSLYIFVSIALVVIIAFLTTFFWIRKRKALKNKAQDNQQAKNDTDSEPFDEMPLKTGGAEK
;
A
#
# COMPACT_ATOMS: atom_id res chain seq x y z
N MET A 1 -1.88 43.57 -6.20
CA MET A 1 -2.40 42.51 -5.31
C MET A 1 -1.85 41.09 -5.64
N PRO A 2 -0.53 40.83 -5.61
CA PRO A 2 0.00 39.49 -5.94
C PRO A 2 0.21 38.56 -4.73
N LYS A 3 0.18 39.08 -3.50
CA LYS A 3 0.53 38.31 -2.29
C LYS A 3 -0.48 37.20 -1.98
N PHE A 4 -1.78 37.42 -2.22
CA PHE A 4 -2.82 36.40 -2.00
C PHE A 4 -2.68 35.18 -2.90
N PHE A 5 -2.21 35.34 -4.15
CA PHE A 5 -2.01 34.23 -5.07
C PHE A 5 -0.85 33.33 -4.66
N LEU A 6 0.20 33.87 -4.03
CA LEU A 6 1.32 33.07 -3.49
C LEU A 6 0.93 32.28 -2.24
N PHE A 7 0.10 32.84 -1.36
CA PHE A 7 -0.42 32.10 -0.20
C PHE A 7 -1.39 31.00 -0.60
N LEU A 8 -2.27 31.24 -1.58
CA LEU A 8 -3.17 30.23 -2.12
C LEU A 8 -2.40 29.11 -2.83
N ALA A 9 -1.41 29.47 -3.66
CA ALA A 9 -0.54 28.49 -4.32
C ALA A 9 0.29 27.68 -3.32
N CYS A 10 0.81 28.31 -2.24
CA CYS A 10 1.51 27.62 -1.16
C CYS A 10 0.58 26.70 -0.37
N TYR A 11 -0.66 27.11 -0.10
CA TYR A 11 -1.67 26.28 0.58
C TYR A 11 -2.11 25.09 -0.28
N ILE A 12 -2.25 25.29 -1.59
CA ILE A 12 -2.51 24.20 -2.55
C ILE A 12 -1.29 23.27 -2.65
N TYR A 13 -0.07 23.81 -2.65
CA TYR A 13 1.17 23.02 -2.71
C TYR A 13 1.45 22.25 -1.42
N MET A 14 1.20 22.85 -0.25
CA MET A 14 1.25 22.19 1.07
C MET A 14 0.11 21.17 1.25
N GLY A 15 -1.07 21.47 0.70
CA GLY A 15 -2.18 20.53 0.60
C GLY A 15 -1.80 19.32 -0.27
N LEU A 16 -1.19 19.54 -1.44
CA LEU A 16 -0.74 18.47 -2.34
C LEU A 16 0.35 17.59 -1.73
N ILE A 17 1.26 18.14 -0.92
CA ILE A 17 2.24 17.33 -0.16
C ILE A 17 1.53 16.45 0.89
N SER A 18 0.40 16.91 1.44
CA SER A 18 -0.40 16.11 2.40
C SER A 18 -1.21 14.99 1.72
N TYR A 19 -1.57 15.15 0.44
CA TYR A 19 -2.37 14.17 -0.32
C TYR A 19 -1.61 12.90 -0.75
N VAL A 20 -0.27 12.91 -0.76
CA VAL A 20 0.54 11.79 -1.25
C VAL A 20 0.71 10.64 -0.23
N SER A 21 -0.15 10.56 0.78
CA SER A 21 -0.02 9.60 1.90
C SER A 21 -0.83 8.31 1.75
N ALA A 22 -1.51 8.07 0.61
CA ALA A 22 -2.40 6.92 0.44
C ALA A 22 -2.26 6.21 -0.92
N GLN A 23 -1.04 6.04 -1.42
CA GLN A 23 -0.79 5.02 -2.44
C GLN A 23 -0.64 3.68 -1.70
N GLU A 24 -1.76 2.97 -1.46
CA GLU A 24 -1.75 1.62 -0.91
C GLU A 24 -1.14 0.69 -1.97
N THR A 25 0.17 0.50 -1.90
CA THR A 25 0.85 -0.46 -2.78
C THR A 25 0.31 -1.84 -2.46
N VAL A 26 -0.40 -2.46 -3.41
CA VAL A 26 -0.89 -3.83 -3.26
C VAL A 26 0.32 -4.76 -3.16
N GLN A 27 0.64 -5.16 -1.94
CA GLN A 27 1.71 -6.12 -1.69
C GLN A 27 1.19 -7.53 -1.97
N THR A 28 2.03 -8.38 -2.54
CA THR A 28 1.71 -9.78 -2.84
C THR A 28 2.80 -10.70 -2.31
N TYR A 29 2.42 -11.94 -2.01
CA TYR A 29 3.31 -13.03 -1.66
C TYR A 29 3.09 -14.18 -2.64
N GLY A 30 4.15 -14.67 -3.27
CA GLY A 30 4.07 -15.87 -4.09
C GLY A 30 5.15 -15.95 -5.16
N PRO A 31 5.07 -16.97 -6.02
CA PRO A 31 4.06 -18.04 -5.97
C PRO A 31 4.22 -18.93 -4.73
N ILE A 32 3.11 -19.42 -4.16
CA ILE A 32 3.13 -20.35 -3.02
C ILE A 32 3.91 -21.61 -3.39
N GLN A 33 4.90 -21.96 -2.58
CA GLN A 33 5.76 -23.11 -2.81
C GLN A 33 5.22 -24.38 -2.15
N SER A 34 5.71 -25.53 -2.58
CA SER A 34 5.43 -26.79 -1.89
C SER A 34 5.96 -26.72 -0.45
N GLY A 35 5.13 -27.13 0.52
CA GLY A 35 5.47 -27.07 1.94
C GLY A 35 5.22 -25.71 2.62
N ASP A 36 4.82 -24.67 1.88
CA ASP A 36 4.37 -23.43 2.50
C ASP A 36 3.07 -23.66 3.30
N MET A 37 3.01 -23.03 4.47
CA MET A 37 1.83 -23.01 5.34
C MET A 37 1.41 -21.57 5.56
N LEU A 38 0.09 -21.30 5.62
CA LEU A 38 -0.41 -19.95 5.80
C LEU A 38 0.13 -19.29 7.08
N TRP A 39 0.38 -20.09 8.13
CA TRP A 39 1.05 -19.65 9.35
C TRP A 39 2.46 -19.09 9.12
N ASN A 40 3.26 -19.78 8.31
CA ASN A 40 4.64 -19.38 7.99
C ASN A 40 4.64 -18.17 7.06
N ILE A 41 3.72 -18.11 6.10
CA ILE A 41 3.54 -16.96 5.22
C ILE A 41 3.16 -15.74 6.06
N ALA A 42 2.15 -15.86 6.92
CA ALA A 42 1.72 -14.80 7.83
C ALA A 42 2.89 -14.31 8.70
N ALA A 43 3.73 -15.21 9.22
CA ALA A 43 4.91 -14.83 9.99
C ALA A 43 5.92 -13.96 9.21
N LYS A 44 6.03 -14.15 7.89
CA LYS A 44 6.93 -13.38 7.02
C LYS A 44 6.35 -12.02 6.63
N VAL A 45 5.05 -11.95 6.37
CA VAL A 45 4.42 -10.76 5.76
C VAL A 45 3.67 -9.87 6.75
N SER A 46 3.34 -10.37 7.95
CA SER A 46 2.54 -9.61 8.90
C SER A 46 3.37 -8.49 9.57
N PRO A 47 2.81 -7.28 9.73
CA PRO A 47 3.40 -6.24 10.58
C PRO A 47 3.55 -6.71 12.03
N PRO A 48 4.54 -6.21 12.80
CA PRO A 48 4.76 -6.62 14.19
C PRO A 48 3.66 -6.15 15.16
N SER A 49 2.83 -5.20 14.76
CA SER A 49 1.76 -4.60 15.58
C SER A 49 0.48 -5.44 15.67
N VAL A 50 0.35 -6.50 14.86
CA VAL A 50 -0.86 -7.34 14.79
C VAL A 50 -0.55 -8.77 15.23
N SER A 51 -1.57 -9.48 15.73
CA SER A 51 -1.37 -10.89 16.08
C SER A 51 -1.28 -11.75 14.81
N ARG A 52 -0.46 -12.81 14.88
CA ARG A 52 -0.33 -13.77 13.77
C ARG A 52 -1.67 -14.40 13.38
N HIS A 53 -2.55 -14.67 14.34
CA HIS A 53 -3.90 -15.20 14.08
C HIS A 53 -4.76 -14.22 13.26
N GLN A 54 -4.71 -12.92 13.57
CA GLN A 54 -5.39 -11.89 12.76
C GLN A 54 -4.84 -11.87 11.34
N ALA A 55 -3.51 -11.91 11.18
CA ALA A 55 -2.89 -11.94 9.87
C ALA A 55 -3.28 -13.18 9.04
N ILE A 56 -3.32 -14.36 9.67
CA ILE A 56 -3.77 -15.60 9.04
C ILE A 56 -5.22 -15.48 8.56
N LEU A 57 -6.13 -15.04 9.42
CA LEU A 57 -7.54 -14.92 9.06
C LEU A 57 -7.76 -13.85 7.99
N ALA A 58 -7.03 -12.73 8.06
CA ALA A 58 -7.07 -11.68 7.05
C ALA A 58 -6.57 -12.20 5.69
N LEU A 59 -5.44 -12.91 5.66
CA LEU A 59 -4.91 -13.52 4.45
C LEU A 59 -5.88 -14.53 3.85
N HIS A 60 -6.54 -15.35 4.68
CA HIS A 60 -7.55 -16.29 4.22
C HIS A 60 -8.74 -15.57 3.56
N LYS A 61 -9.32 -14.57 4.25
CA LYS A 61 -10.46 -13.79 3.74
C LYS A 61 -10.13 -12.99 2.47
N ALA A 62 -8.91 -12.47 2.38
CA ALA A 62 -8.45 -11.69 1.24
C ALA A 62 -8.17 -12.52 -0.02
N ASN A 63 -8.05 -13.85 0.10
CA ASN A 63 -7.55 -14.71 -0.97
C ASN A 63 -8.34 -16.00 -1.15
N PRO A 64 -9.68 -15.99 -1.29
CA PRO A 64 -10.48 -17.20 -1.42
C PRO A 64 -10.03 -18.11 -2.58
N GLN A 65 -9.49 -17.54 -3.66
CA GLN A 65 -8.98 -18.27 -4.82
C GLN A 65 -7.74 -19.14 -4.54
N ALA A 66 -6.97 -18.80 -3.49
CA ALA A 66 -5.72 -19.48 -3.15
C ALA A 66 -5.94 -20.75 -2.31
N PHE A 67 -7.19 -21.07 -1.98
CA PHE A 67 -7.56 -22.21 -1.14
C PHE A 67 -8.40 -23.21 -1.93
N GLY A 68 -8.07 -24.50 -1.83
CA GLY A 68 -8.86 -25.59 -2.41
C GLY A 68 -10.20 -25.79 -1.69
N VAL A 69 -10.29 -25.37 -0.44
CA VAL A 69 -11.52 -25.34 0.37
C VAL A 69 -11.67 -23.91 0.90
N SER A 70 -12.59 -23.13 0.36
CA SER A 70 -12.75 -21.69 0.63
C SER A 70 -13.01 -21.34 2.09
N CYS A 71 -13.57 -22.28 2.87
CA CYS A 71 -13.84 -22.13 4.29
C CYS A 71 -12.73 -22.70 5.20
N ASN A 72 -11.60 -23.16 4.65
CA ASN A 72 -10.50 -23.72 5.44
C ASN A 72 -9.11 -23.22 5.00
N MET A 73 -8.46 -22.52 5.92
CA MET A 73 -7.15 -21.89 5.78
C MET A 73 -5.98 -22.86 5.57
N ASN A 74 -6.17 -24.15 5.83
CA ASN A 74 -5.12 -25.17 5.68
C ASN A 74 -5.05 -25.75 4.26
N SER A 75 -5.91 -25.30 3.34
CA SER A 75 -6.06 -25.86 2.00
C SER A 75 -5.34 -25.05 0.90
N LEU A 76 -4.15 -24.52 1.18
CA LEU A 76 -3.40 -23.69 0.21
C LEU A 76 -3.10 -24.43 -1.11
N ARG A 77 -3.26 -23.71 -2.23
CA ARG A 77 -2.91 -24.18 -3.57
C ARG A 77 -1.52 -23.67 -3.96
N ILE A 78 -0.68 -24.60 -4.42
CA ILE A 78 0.68 -24.31 -4.90
C ILE A 78 0.59 -23.50 -6.20
N GLY A 79 1.51 -22.55 -6.38
CA GLY A 79 1.58 -21.69 -7.57
C GLY A 79 0.71 -20.43 -7.50
N GLU A 80 -0.26 -20.38 -6.58
CA GLU A 80 -1.10 -19.20 -6.40
C GLU A 80 -0.33 -18.05 -5.76
N THR A 81 -0.77 -16.82 -6.04
CA THR A 81 -0.23 -15.60 -5.43
C THR A 81 -1.25 -15.03 -4.44
N LEU A 82 -0.79 -14.72 -3.23
CA LEU A 82 -1.59 -14.11 -2.17
C LEU A 82 -1.45 -12.60 -2.22
N ARG A 83 -2.58 -11.89 -2.21
CA ARG A 83 -2.64 -10.48 -1.82
C ARG A 83 -2.38 -10.38 -0.32
N ILE A 84 -1.45 -9.52 0.07
CA ILE A 84 -1.20 -9.19 1.46
C ILE A 84 -2.21 -8.09 1.86
N PRO A 85 -3.09 -8.33 2.84
CA PRO A 85 -4.03 -7.33 3.31
C PRO A 85 -3.29 -6.19 4.03
N SER A 86 -3.85 -4.98 3.97
CA SER A 86 -3.27 -3.83 4.62
C SER A 86 -3.43 -3.89 6.14
N LEU A 87 -2.68 -3.03 6.85
CA LEU A 87 -2.71 -3.02 8.31
C LEU A 87 -4.12 -2.77 8.85
N SER A 88 -4.88 -1.88 8.23
CA SER A 88 -6.26 -1.58 8.61
C SER A 88 -7.19 -2.77 8.39
N GLU A 89 -7.06 -3.48 7.26
CA GLU A 89 -7.82 -4.72 6.99
C GLU A 89 -7.54 -5.80 8.05
N ILE A 90 -6.28 -5.95 8.48
CA ILE A 90 -5.92 -6.91 9.54
C ILE A 90 -6.46 -6.47 10.91
N GLN A 91 -6.35 -5.17 11.23
CA GLN A 91 -6.80 -4.62 12.52
C GLN A 91 -8.32 -4.58 12.65
N ALA A 92 -9.06 -4.54 11.54
CA ALA A 92 -10.52 -4.66 11.53
C ALA A 92 -11.00 -6.02 12.08
N LEU A 93 -10.15 -7.05 12.07
CA LEU A 93 -10.45 -8.34 12.66
C LEU A 93 -10.12 -8.35 14.15
N SER A 94 -11.07 -8.77 14.98
CA SER A 94 -10.82 -9.04 16.40
C SER A 94 -9.82 -10.18 16.57
N ARG A 95 -8.87 -10.01 17.50
CA ARG A 95 -7.93 -11.07 17.88
C ARG A 95 -8.64 -12.30 18.45
N ALA A 96 -9.69 -12.10 19.25
CA ALA A 96 -10.44 -13.21 19.84
C ALA A 96 -11.16 -14.03 18.76
N ASP A 97 -11.78 -13.36 17.80
CA ASP A 97 -12.46 -14.01 16.68
C ASP A 97 -11.48 -14.73 15.77
N ALA A 98 -10.31 -14.14 15.52
CA ALA A 98 -9.25 -14.77 14.74
C ALA A 98 -8.73 -16.07 15.39
N ILE A 99 -8.54 -16.09 16.71
CA ILE A 99 -8.14 -17.30 17.44
C ILE A 99 -9.25 -18.35 17.41
N LYS A 100 -10.50 -17.94 17.68
CA LYS A 100 -11.66 -18.83 17.64
C LYS A 100 -11.79 -19.52 16.28
N GLU A 101 -11.67 -18.75 15.20
CA GLU A 101 -11.80 -19.26 13.84
C GLU A 101 -10.62 -20.13 13.44
N PHE A 102 -9.40 -19.76 13.82
CA PHE A 102 -8.22 -20.61 13.64
C PHE A 102 -8.38 -21.98 14.30
N ASN A 103 -8.83 -22.01 15.56
CA ASN A 103 -9.03 -23.24 16.29
C ASN A 103 -10.14 -24.10 15.67
N ARG A 104 -11.25 -23.47 15.25
CA ARG A 104 -12.37 -24.14 14.57
C ARG A 104 -11.88 -24.83 13.28
N GLN A 105 -11.25 -24.08 12.38
CA GLN A 105 -10.79 -24.61 11.09
C GLN A 105 -9.67 -25.64 11.24
N THR A 106 -8.79 -25.48 12.24
CA THR A 106 -7.74 -26.46 12.56
C THR A 106 -8.33 -27.78 13.04
N LYS A 107 -9.35 -27.73 13.92
CA LYS A 107 -10.05 -28.94 14.38
C LYS A 107 -10.74 -29.66 13.23
N GLU A 108 -11.42 -28.92 12.35
CA GLU A 108 -12.04 -29.48 11.14
C GLU A 108 -11.02 -30.12 10.21
N TRP A 109 -9.87 -29.47 10.03
CA TRP A 109 -8.78 -30.03 9.23
C TRP A 109 -8.23 -31.34 9.79
N GLN A 110 -8.15 -31.47 11.12
CA GLN A 110 -7.71 -32.71 11.77
C GLN A 110 -8.71 -33.86 11.56
N ALA A 111 -10.01 -33.55 11.60
CA ALA A 111 -11.09 -34.53 11.42
C ALA A 111 -11.41 -34.85 9.95
N ARG A 112 -10.80 -34.15 8.97
CA ARG A 112 -11.18 -34.19 7.54
C ARG A 112 -11.17 -35.56 6.88
N ARG A 113 -10.45 -36.53 7.45
CA ARG A 113 -10.40 -37.91 6.93
C ARG A 113 -11.72 -38.65 7.17
N ASP A 114 -12.34 -38.41 8.31
CA ASP A 114 -13.58 -39.10 8.73
C ASP A 114 -14.81 -38.20 8.51
N ASN A 115 -14.63 -36.88 8.51
CA ASN A 115 -15.67 -35.89 8.30
C ASN A 115 -15.23 -34.85 7.26
N PRO A 116 -15.58 -35.01 5.98
CA PRO A 116 -15.24 -34.05 4.93
C PRO A 116 -15.65 -32.63 5.30
N ILE A 117 -14.78 -31.66 5.00
CA ILE A 117 -15.06 -30.24 5.29
C ILE A 117 -16.08 -29.75 4.26
N VAL A 118 -17.27 -29.40 4.73
CA VAL A 118 -18.33 -28.77 3.93
C VAL A 118 -18.37 -27.30 4.30
N CYS A 119 -18.21 -26.43 3.31
CA CYS A 119 -18.32 -25.00 3.53
C CYS A 119 -19.78 -24.61 3.70
N PRO A 120 -20.11 -23.75 4.68
CA PRO A 120 -21.46 -23.22 4.78
C PRO A 120 -21.79 -22.49 3.48
N GLU A 121 -22.95 -22.84 2.90
CA GLU A 121 -23.54 -22.06 1.82
C GLU A 121 -23.72 -20.65 2.36
N ILE A 122 -23.12 -19.65 1.69
CA ILE A 122 -23.41 -18.26 2.01
C ILE A 122 -24.81 -18.04 1.48
N GLU A 123 -25.81 -18.12 2.35
CA GLU A 123 -27.15 -17.63 2.03
C GLU A 123 -26.97 -16.18 1.58
N ALA A 124 -27.25 -15.93 0.29
CA ALA A 124 -27.24 -14.58 -0.24
C ALA A 124 -28.16 -13.74 0.66
N PRO A 125 -27.76 -12.51 1.04
CA PRO A 125 -28.60 -11.69 1.90
C PRO A 125 -29.97 -11.58 1.24
N GLU A 126 -30.98 -12.18 1.86
CA GLU A 126 -32.34 -12.00 1.41
C GLU A 126 -32.62 -10.50 1.44
N THR A 127 -32.84 -9.94 0.26
CA THR A 127 -33.35 -8.59 0.08
C THR A 127 -34.52 -8.42 1.04
N PRO A 128 -34.50 -7.46 1.97
CA PRO A 128 -35.61 -7.24 2.88
C PRO A 128 -36.86 -6.94 2.05
N ASN A 129 -37.74 -7.93 1.90
CA ASN A 129 -39.06 -7.70 1.35
C ASN A 129 -39.88 -7.09 2.47
N GLU A 130 -39.93 -5.77 2.47
CA GLU A 130 -40.80 -4.95 3.28
C GLU A 130 -42.25 -5.27 2.92
N THR A 131 -42.93 -6.10 3.72
CA THR A 131 -44.39 -6.11 3.89
C THR A 131 -44.77 -6.89 5.15
N ALA A 132 -45.65 -6.26 5.94
CA ALA A 132 -46.46 -6.76 7.07
C ALA A 132 -45.89 -6.60 8.51
N GLU A 133 -46.18 -5.41 9.06
CA GLU A 133 -46.86 -5.17 10.35
C GLU A 133 -46.72 -6.21 11.49
N GLN A 134 -46.10 -5.74 12.59
CA GLN A 134 -46.34 -6.13 13.98
C GLN A 134 -47.74 -5.62 14.43
N PRO A 135 -48.52 -6.23 15.39
CA PRO A 135 -48.03 -6.68 16.69
C PRO A 135 -48.76 -7.82 17.47
N SER A 136 -47.96 -8.43 18.38
CA SER A 136 -48.27 -8.79 19.78
C SER A 136 -49.10 -10.04 20.15
N SER A 137 -48.69 -10.56 21.32
CA SER A 137 -49.28 -11.56 22.24
C SER A 137 -49.03 -13.03 21.88
N GLU A 138 -48.48 -13.91 22.72
CA GLU A 138 -48.32 -13.95 24.19
C GLU A 138 -47.22 -14.97 24.58
N THR A 139 -46.53 -14.73 25.70
CA THR A 139 -45.76 -15.76 26.46
C THR A 139 -46.69 -16.28 27.58
N PRO A 140 -46.60 -17.54 28.10
CA PRO A 140 -45.61 -17.84 29.15
C PRO A 140 -45.15 -19.32 29.32
N MET A 141 -43.84 -19.48 29.57
CA MET A 141 -43.22 -20.18 30.71
C MET A 141 -43.55 -21.66 31.05
N LYS A 142 -42.52 -22.55 31.00
CA LYS A 142 -42.25 -23.62 32.01
C LYS A 142 -40.84 -24.23 31.79
N LYS A 143 -39.82 -23.89 32.59
CA LYS A 143 -39.36 -24.47 33.89
C LYS A 143 -38.26 -25.54 33.74
N ALA A 144 -37.05 -25.11 34.14
CA ALA A 144 -35.99 -25.76 34.93
C ALA A 144 -35.82 -27.29 34.99
N SER A 145 -34.57 -27.74 34.84
CA SER A 145 -33.77 -28.52 35.82
C SER A 145 -32.37 -28.76 35.22
N THR A 146 -31.29 -28.14 35.70
CA THR A 146 -30.36 -28.61 36.74
C THR A 146 -30.19 -30.14 36.82
N SER A 147 -29.01 -30.63 36.43
CA SER A 147 -28.34 -31.73 37.12
C SER A 147 -26.82 -31.60 36.96
N ILE A 148 -26.14 -31.81 38.08
CA ILE A 148 -24.72 -31.66 38.36
C ILE A 148 -24.23 -33.04 38.77
N VAL A 149 -23.16 -33.58 38.16
CA VAL A 149 -22.20 -34.56 38.75
C VAL A 149 -20.89 -34.41 37.95
N SER A 150 -19.76 -33.91 38.49
CA SER A 150 -18.67 -34.64 39.20
C SER A 150 -18.11 -35.85 38.40
N ALA A 151 -16.82 -36.15 38.29
CA ALA A 151 -15.59 -35.72 38.96
C ALA A 151 -14.32 -36.23 38.20
N THR A 152 -13.13 -35.74 38.62
CA THR A 152 -11.82 -36.45 38.72
C THR A 152 -11.07 -36.84 37.42
N ALA A 153 -9.92 -36.26 37.04
CA ALA A 153 -8.55 -36.18 37.61
C ALA A 153 -7.60 -37.36 37.23
N ALA A 154 -6.53 -37.04 36.48
CA ALA A 154 -5.19 -37.70 36.43
C ALA A 154 -4.37 -36.97 35.33
N THR A 155 -3.37 -36.13 35.63
CA THR A 155 -1.95 -36.45 35.92
C THR A 155 -1.28 -37.34 34.87
N GLY A 156 -0.22 -36.84 34.22
CA GLY A 156 0.76 -37.70 33.54
C GLY A 156 1.51 -37.04 32.37
N LEU A 157 2.56 -36.27 32.67
CA LEU A 157 3.64 -35.91 31.75
C LEU A 157 4.68 -37.05 31.75
N PRO A 158 5.26 -37.42 30.59
CA PRO A 158 6.74 -37.37 30.46
C PRO A 158 7.14 -36.83 29.06
N SER A 159 8.00 -35.81 28.95
CA SER A 159 9.47 -35.89 28.90
C SER A 159 10.03 -37.05 28.06
N HIS A 160 10.50 -36.73 26.85
CA HIS A 160 11.70 -37.36 26.28
C HIS A 160 12.53 -36.31 25.52
N VAL A 161 13.81 -36.27 25.87
CA VAL A 161 14.89 -35.41 25.37
C VAL A 161 15.75 -36.21 24.38
N ALA A 162 16.48 -35.48 23.52
CA ALA A 162 17.59 -35.89 22.64
C ALA A 162 17.22 -36.79 21.44
N GLU A 163 17.81 -36.67 20.25
CA GLU A 163 19.20 -36.31 19.98
C GLU A 163 19.41 -35.73 18.56
N GLN A 164 20.50 -35.00 18.49
CA GLN A 164 21.06 -34.23 17.39
C GLN A 164 21.69 -35.13 16.32
N THR A 165 21.54 -34.80 15.04
CA THR A 165 22.55 -35.15 14.03
C THR A 165 22.60 -34.10 12.94
N THR A 166 23.73 -33.41 12.93
CA THR A 166 24.24 -32.55 11.88
C THR A 166 24.51 -33.36 10.62
N SER A 167 24.06 -32.86 9.46
CA SER A 167 24.79 -33.02 8.21
C SER A 167 24.73 -31.72 7.42
N VAL A 168 25.92 -31.14 7.26
CA VAL A 168 26.24 -30.07 6.32
C VAL A 168 26.20 -30.67 4.93
N SER A 169 25.53 -29.99 3.99
CA SER A 169 25.88 -30.10 2.57
C SER A 169 25.45 -28.84 1.84
N ASP A 170 26.46 -28.14 1.33
CA ASP A 170 26.40 -27.03 0.38
C ASP A 170 25.42 -27.30 -0.77
N SER A 171 24.71 -26.25 -1.18
CA SER A 171 24.42 -25.97 -2.59
C SER A 171 23.84 -24.56 -2.75
N ASP A 172 24.64 -23.72 -3.38
CA ASP A 172 24.32 -22.44 -4.00
C ASP A 172 22.90 -22.34 -4.56
N LYS A 173 22.16 -21.30 -4.10
CA LYS A 173 21.12 -20.55 -4.85
C LYS A 173 20.44 -19.49 -3.95
N SER A 174 21.08 -18.35 -3.69
CA SER A 174 20.31 -17.14 -3.29
C SER A 174 21.05 -15.80 -3.46
N VAL A 175 21.97 -15.65 -4.41
CA VAL A 175 22.60 -14.33 -4.67
C VAL A 175 21.70 -13.42 -5.54
N ASN A 176 20.56 -13.90 -6.03
CA ASN A 176 19.79 -13.19 -7.06
C ASN A 176 18.73 -12.18 -6.55
N ASP A 177 18.42 -12.14 -5.24
CA ASP A 177 17.34 -11.28 -4.73
C ASP A 177 17.83 -9.90 -4.25
N ASN A 178 19.16 -9.72 -4.11
CA ASN A 178 19.75 -8.43 -3.71
C ASN A 178 20.14 -7.53 -4.91
N LEU A 179 20.19 -8.07 -6.13
CA LEU A 179 20.56 -7.27 -7.30
C LEU A 179 19.39 -6.39 -7.79
N SER A 180 18.16 -6.87 -7.66
CA SER A 180 16.94 -6.13 -8.05
C SER A 180 16.69 -4.90 -7.19
N ASN A 181 16.94 -4.98 -5.87
CA ASN A 181 16.84 -3.84 -4.97
C ASN A 181 17.99 -2.84 -5.16
N SER A 182 19.20 -3.33 -5.41
CA SER A 182 20.38 -2.49 -5.67
C SER A 182 20.28 -1.74 -7.00
N LEU A 183 19.82 -2.41 -8.06
CA LEU A 183 19.64 -1.80 -9.38
C LEU A 183 18.54 -0.72 -9.37
N TYR A 184 17.48 -0.90 -8.59
CA TYR A 184 16.43 0.11 -8.43
C TYR A 184 16.95 1.40 -7.77
N ILE A 185 17.85 1.29 -6.79
CA ILE A 185 18.50 2.44 -6.14
C ILE A 185 19.37 3.19 -7.16
N PHE A 186 20.18 2.50 -7.96
CA PHE A 186 21.00 3.15 -8.98
C PHE A 186 20.19 3.82 -10.08
N VAL A 187 19.12 3.18 -10.57
CA VAL A 187 18.23 3.75 -11.60
C VAL A 187 17.48 4.98 -11.06
N SER A 188 17.02 4.96 -9.81
CA SER A 188 16.34 6.12 -9.19
C SER A 188 17.28 7.30 -8.98
N ILE A 189 18.52 7.08 -8.52
CA ILE A 189 19.52 8.13 -8.37
C ILE A 189 19.87 8.72 -9.76
N ALA A 190 20.09 7.88 -10.77
CA ALA A 190 20.38 8.33 -12.13
C ALA A 190 19.24 9.19 -12.70
N LEU A 191 17.98 8.80 -12.46
CA LEU A 191 16.81 9.56 -12.92
C LEU A 191 16.74 10.96 -12.26
N VAL A 192 16.99 11.06 -10.96
CA VAL A 192 17.00 12.34 -10.24
C VAL A 192 18.11 13.25 -10.75
N VAL A 193 19.29 12.70 -11.01
CA VAL A 193 20.42 13.47 -11.58
C VAL A 193 20.07 13.98 -12.98
N ILE A 194 19.50 13.15 -13.85
CA ILE A 194 19.09 13.56 -15.20
C ILE A 194 18.06 14.70 -15.13
N ILE A 195 17.04 14.60 -14.27
CA ILE A 195 16.03 15.65 -14.10
C ILE A 195 16.67 16.96 -13.58
N ALA A 196 17.60 16.89 -12.64
CA ALA A 196 18.35 18.06 -12.17
C ALA A 196 19.17 18.71 -13.29
N PHE A 197 19.81 17.92 -14.16
CA PHE A 197 20.52 18.42 -15.33
C PHE A 197 19.57 19.05 -16.36
N LEU A 198 18.41 18.45 -16.62
CA LEU A 198 17.43 18.99 -17.57
C LEU A 198 16.83 20.30 -17.06
N THR A 199 16.50 20.38 -15.78
CA THR A 199 15.94 21.59 -15.17
C THR A 199 16.97 22.73 -15.12
N THR A 200 18.22 22.45 -14.76
CA THR A 200 19.31 23.44 -14.79
C THR A 200 19.63 23.87 -16.23
N PHE A 201 19.68 22.96 -17.19
CA PHE A 201 19.92 23.27 -18.60
C PHE A 201 18.81 24.15 -19.19
N PHE A 202 17.55 23.81 -18.94
CA PHE A 202 16.41 24.59 -19.43
C PHE A 202 16.35 25.97 -18.76
N TRP A 203 16.69 26.07 -17.48
CA TRP A 203 16.82 27.33 -16.76
C TRP A 203 17.97 28.19 -17.31
N ILE A 204 19.14 27.61 -17.59
CA ILE A 204 20.28 28.30 -18.22
C ILE A 204 19.90 28.82 -19.61
N ARG A 205 19.24 27.98 -20.43
CA ARG A 205 18.80 28.37 -21.78
C ARG A 205 17.79 29.52 -21.74
N LYS A 206 16.82 29.47 -20.82
CA LYS A 206 15.83 30.54 -20.60
C LYS A 206 16.50 31.83 -20.12
N ARG A 207 17.48 31.73 -19.22
CA ARG A 207 18.21 32.88 -18.67
C ARG A 207 19.05 33.61 -19.72
N LYS A 208 19.64 32.88 -20.68
CA LYS A 208 20.38 33.49 -21.80
C LYS A 208 19.46 34.32 -22.71
N ALA A 209 18.24 33.86 -22.98
CA ALA A 209 17.27 34.59 -23.82
C ALA A 209 16.83 35.94 -23.21
N LEU A 210 16.80 36.05 -21.87
CA LEU A 210 16.44 37.29 -21.18
C LEU A 210 17.56 38.33 -21.20
N LYS A 211 18.83 37.88 -21.16
CA LYS A 211 19.98 38.80 -21.23
C LYS A 211 20.11 39.44 -22.62
N ASN A 212 19.92 38.65 -23.68
CA ASN A 212 19.99 39.17 -25.06
C ASN A 212 18.90 40.23 -25.30
N LYS A 213 17.66 39.97 -24.88
CA LYS A 213 16.57 40.96 -24.98
C LYS A 213 16.82 42.25 -24.19
N ALA A 214 17.55 42.17 -23.07
CA ALA A 214 17.89 43.34 -22.27
C ALA A 214 19.01 44.18 -22.93
N GLN A 215 19.95 43.54 -23.62
CA GLN A 215 21.00 44.22 -24.37
C GLN A 215 20.45 44.88 -25.65
N ASP A 216 19.59 44.20 -26.40
CA ASP A 216 18.95 44.75 -27.61
C ASP A 216 18.11 46.01 -27.28
N ASN A 217 17.42 46.01 -26.13
CA ASN A 217 16.64 47.15 -25.65
C ASN A 217 17.51 48.32 -25.14
N GLN A 218 18.71 48.04 -24.63
CA GLN A 218 19.67 49.09 -24.26
C GLN A 218 20.34 49.72 -25.49
N GLN A 219 20.65 48.92 -26.52
CA GLN A 219 21.20 49.43 -27.77
C GLN A 219 20.19 50.34 -28.49
N ALA A 220 18.93 49.92 -28.60
CA ALA A 220 17.87 50.73 -29.20
C ALA A 220 17.64 52.08 -28.49
N LYS A 221 17.90 52.15 -27.17
CA LYS A 221 17.77 53.39 -26.40
C LYS A 221 18.95 54.34 -26.61
N ASN A 222 20.16 53.82 -26.80
CA ASN A 222 21.35 54.64 -27.03
C ASN A 222 21.39 55.27 -28.43
N ASP A 223 20.79 54.62 -29.42
CA ASP A 223 20.75 55.11 -30.81
C ASP A 223 19.74 56.27 -31.01
N THR A 224 18.88 56.55 -30.03
CA THR A 224 17.83 57.59 -30.12
C THR A 224 18.29 58.96 -29.58
N ASP A 225 19.43 59.05 -28.88
CA ASP A 225 19.92 60.30 -28.26
C ASP A 225 21.01 61.04 -29.07
N SER A 226 21.30 60.59 -30.30
CA SER A 226 22.30 61.19 -31.20
C SER A 226 21.65 61.94 -32.36
N GLU A 227 20.88 62.99 -32.08
CA GLU A 227 20.69 64.10 -33.04
C GLU A 227 21.80 65.14 -32.82
N PRO A 228 22.73 65.33 -33.77
CA PRO A 228 23.63 66.47 -33.73
C PRO A 228 22.85 67.73 -34.11
N PHE A 229 22.58 68.58 -33.11
CA PHE A 229 22.25 69.99 -33.32
C PHE A 229 23.50 70.71 -33.83
N ASP A 230 23.80 70.56 -35.12
CA ASP A 230 24.74 71.45 -35.79
C ASP A 230 23.96 72.55 -36.52
N GLU A 231 24.11 73.73 -35.92
CA GLU A 231 23.81 75.06 -36.41
C GLU A 231 23.93 75.19 -37.95
N MET A 232 22.98 75.91 -38.56
CA MET A 232 23.24 76.55 -39.85
C MET A 232 22.92 78.05 -39.75
N PRO A 233 23.88 78.93 -40.10
CA PRO A 233 23.80 80.36 -39.86
C PRO A 233 22.94 81.10 -40.89
N LEU A 234 22.35 82.20 -40.41
CA LEU A 234 21.69 83.25 -41.18
C LEU A 234 22.47 83.66 -42.43
N LYS A 235 21.82 83.64 -43.60
CA LYS A 235 22.27 84.37 -44.80
C LYS A 235 21.35 85.56 -45.06
N THR A 236 21.85 86.74 -44.72
CA THR A 236 21.34 88.05 -45.09
C THR A 236 21.62 88.38 -46.56
N GLY A 237 20.66 89.01 -47.24
CA GLY A 237 20.88 90.18 -48.09
C GLY A 237 21.33 90.03 -49.55
N GLY A 238 20.70 90.85 -50.43
CA GLY A 238 21.20 91.31 -51.74
C GLY A 238 20.61 90.53 -52.93
N ALA A 239 19.60 91.04 -53.66
CA ALA A 239 19.68 92.10 -54.68
C ALA A 239 20.68 91.78 -55.81
N GLU A 240 20.19 91.53 -57.03
CA GLU A 240 20.38 92.44 -58.17
C GLU A 240 19.71 91.91 -59.46
N LYS A 241 18.90 92.81 -60.04
CA LYS A 241 18.58 93.08 -61.46
C LYS A 241 18.22 91.94 -62.43
#